data_AF-A0A4Y7L6Y1-F1
#
_entry.id   AF-A0A4Y7L6Y1-F1
#
_cell.length_a   1.000
_cell.length_b   1.000
_cell.length_c   1.000
_cell.angle_alpha   90.00
_cell.angle_beta   90.00
_cell.angle_gamma   90.00
#
_symmetry.space_group_name_H-M   'P 1'
#
loop_
_entity.id
_entity.type
_entity.pdbx_description
1 polymer ?
#
loop_
_entity_poly.entity_id
_entity_poly.type
_entity_poly.pdbx_seq_one_letter_code
_entity_poly.pdbx_strand_id
1 'polypeptide(L)'
;MMVVPLIPIEENNGFGAQWLRPLLEANYFIPCRDHGEEMSKSESKYFCLDCMGKSICSYCLIHHREHRIVQIRRSNYHNVIRVNEVQKHVDISGVQHYVINNAEIVFLNERPQLRHGKRVTNTCEICGRTLLGSFRFCSLSCKAKKMMHVVEKAMESVEKLSKAMM
;
A
#
# COMPACT_ATOMS: atom_id res chain seq x y z
N MET A 1 -34.46 8.80 -15.56
CA MET A 1 -33.23 8.33 -16.23
C MET A 1 -32.04 8.70 -15.37
N MET A 2 -31.43 7.71 -14.71
CA MET A 2 -29.97 7.60 -14.58
C MET A 2 -29.71 6.10 -14.43
N VAL A 3 -29.57 5.46 -15.59
CA VAL A 3 -28.88 4.19 -15.72
C VAL A 3 -27.42 4.43 -15.39
N VAL A 4 -26.89 3.72 -14.41
CA VAL A 4 -25.46 3.41 -14.36
C VAL A 4 -25.35 1.89 -14.35
N PRO A 5 -25.08 1.25 -15.49
CA PRO A 5 -24.79 -0.17 -15.55
C PRO A 5 -23.29 -0.43 -15.33
N LEU A 6 -23.02 -1.44 -14.50
CA LEU A 6 -21.94 -2.44 -14.60
C LEU A 6 -20.49 -1.97 -14.42
N ILE A 7 -19.86 -2.41 -13.32
CA ILE A 7 -18.86 -3.50 -13.38
C ILE A 7 -19.08 -4.39 -12.16
N PRO A 8 -19.45 -5.68 -12.32
CA PRO A 8 -19.32 -6.67 -11.26
C PRO A 8 -17.82 -6.92 -11.07
N ILE A 9 -17.28 -6.44 -9.96
CA ILE A 9 -16.00 -6.93 -9.44
C ILE A 9 -16.32 -8.28 -8.80
N GLU A 10 -16.45 -9.31 -9.62
CA GLU A 10 -16.48 -10.68 -9.11
C GLU A 10 -15.10 -11.01 -8.53
N GLU A 11 -15.17 -11.62 -7.35
CA GLU A 11 -14.08 -12.25 -6.58
C GLU A 11 -13.05 -11.32 -5.91
N ASN A 12 -13.38 -10.87 -4.70
CA ASN A 12 -12.61 -11.37 -3.55
C ASN A 12 -13.39 -11.22 -2.23
N ASN A 13 -13.59 -12.34 -1.55
CA ASN A 13 -14.14 -12.46 -0.21
C ASN A 13 -13.73 -11.30 0.71
N GLY A 14 -14.67 -10.45 1.14
CA GLY A 14 -14.82 -9.77 2.44
C GLY A 14 -13.63 -9.19 3.23
N PHE A 15 -12.39 -9.26 2.75
CA PHE A 15 -11.14 -8.94 3.41
C PHE A 15 -10.28 -8.19 2.39
N GLY A 16 -10.47 -6.88 2.30
CA GLY A 16 -9.74 -6.02 1.37
C GLY A 16 -8.23 -6.26 1.43
N ALA A 17 -7.62 -6.46 0.26
CA ALA A 17 -6.18 -6.51 0.02
C ALA A 17 -5.35 -7.17 1.16
N GLN A 18 -5.55 -8.48 1.42
CA GLN A 18 -4.77 -9.24 2.42
C GLN A 18 -3.25 -9.11 2.21
N TRP A 19 -2.81 -8.92 0.97
CA TRP A 19 -1.43 -8.67 0.58
C TRP A 19 -0.87 -7.31 1.01
N LEU A 20 -1.72 -6.34 1.37
CA LEU A 20 -1.32 -4.95 1.66
C LEU A 20 -0.43 -4.88 2.90
N ARG A 21 -0.79 -5.59 3.97
CA ARG A 21 0.03 -5.61 5.18
C ARG A 21 1.40 -6.26 4.91
N PRO A 22 1.50 -7.47 4.34
CA PRO A 22 2.76 -8.05 3.89
C PRO A 22 3.59 -7.13 2.97
N LEU A 23 2.96 -6.46 2.01
CA LEU A 23 3.63 -5.52 1.11
C LEU A 23 4.30 -4.37 1.87
N LEU A 24 3.61 -3.80 2.87
CA LEU A 24 4.08 -2.67 3.66
C LEU A 24 5.17 -3.04 4.67
N GLU A 25 5.13 -4.27 5.20
CA GLU A 25 6.07 -4.81 6.20
C GLU A 25 7.30 -5.48 5.57
N ALA A 26 7.26 -5.84 4.29
CA ALA A 26 8.36 -6.50 3.61
C ALA A 26 9.63 -5.65 3.53
N ASN A 27 10.77 -6.33 3.61
CA ASN A 27 12.09 -5.74 3.40
C ASN A 27 12.43 -5.74 1.91
N TYR A 28 12.85 -4.59 1.38
CA TYR A 28 13.22 -4.42 -0.02
C TYR A 28 14.65 -3.96 -0.15
N PHE A 29 15.21 -4.19 -1.34
CA PHE A 29 16.59 -3.88 -1.69
C PHE A 29 17.59 -4.60 -0.77
N ILE A 30 17.25 -5.85 -0.46
CA ILE A 30 18.11 -6.80 0.22
C ILE A 30 18.65 -7.82 -0.79
N PRO A 31 19.87 -8.36 -0.59
CA PRO A 31 20.39 -9.44 -1.41
C PRO A 31 19.45 -10.65 -1.41
N CYS A 32 19.23 -11.24 -2.59
CA CYS A 32 18.51 -12.50 -2.69
C CYS A 32 19.37 -13.63 -2.12
N ARG A 33 18.80 -14.46 -1.24
CA ARG A 33 19.49 -15.61 -0.61
C ARG A 33 19.36 -16.90 -1.40
N ASP A 34 18.45 -16.94 -2.37
CA ASP A 34 18.18 -18.13 -3.19
C ASP A 34 19.15 -18.23 -4.37
N HIS A 35 20.04 -17.24 -4.53
CA HIS A 35 21.05 -17.19 -5.57
C HIS A 35 22.43 -16.98 -4.93
N GLY A 36 23.44 -17.70 -5.45
CA GLY A 36 24.82 -17.62 -4.95
C GLY A 36 25.42 -16.22 -5.07
N GLU A 37 26.58 -16.01 -4.44
CA GLU A 37 27.23 -14.69 -4.29
C GLU A 37 27.41 -13.93 -5.62
N GLU A 38 27.66 -14.62 -6.74
CA GLU A 38 27.80 -13.98 -8.06
C GLU A 38 26.49 -13.34 -8.58
N MET A 39 25.34 -13.92 -8.25
CA MET A 39 24.00 -13.45 -8.63
C MET A 39 23.32 -12.62 -7.52
N SER A 40 23.92 -12.60 -6.32
CA SER A 40 23.47 -11.84 -5.14
C SER A 40 23.48 -10.31 -5.32
N LYS A 41 24.08 -9.82 -6.42
CA LYS A 41 24.01 -8.41 -6.85
C LYS A 41 22.59 -7.97 -7.22
N SER A 42 21.68 -8.91 -7.52
CA SER A 42 20.29 -8.55 -7.78
C SER A 42 19.55 -8.31 -6.47
N GLU A 43 19.24 -7.04 -6.23
CA GLU A 43 18.40 -6.62 -5.13
C GLU A 43 16.95 -7.12 -5.26
N SER A 44 16.37 -7.53 -4.13
CA SER A 44 14.97 -7.95 -4.03
C SER A 44 14.06 -6.72 -4.01
N LYS A 45 13.46 -6.39 -5.15
CA LYS A 45 12.68 -5.16 -5.37
C LYS A 45 11.27 -5.42 -5.91
N TYR A 46 10.86 -6.67 -6.01
CA TYR A 46 9.52 -7.04 -6.45
C TYR A 46 8.76 -7.67 -5.28
N PHE A 47 7.43 -7.57 -5.32
CA PHE A 47 6.55 -8.23 -4.37
C PHE A 47 5.42 -8.94 -5.11
N CYS A 48 5.17 -10.19 -4.74
CA CYS A 48 4.12 -11.02 -5.30
C CYS A 48 2.86 -10.91 -4.44
N LEU A 49 1.79 -10.31 -4.97
CA LEU A 49 0.53 -10.08 -4.25
C LEU A 49 -0.23 -11.38 -3.97
N ASP A 50 0.02 -12.44 -4.74
CA ASP A 50 -0.65 -13.72 -4.57
C ASP A 50 0.07 -14.62 -3.56
N CYS A 51 1.40 -14.62 -3.58
CA CYS A 51 2.20 -15.39 -2.61
C CYS A 51 2.26 -14.73 -1.24
N MET A 52 2.16 -13.39 -1.17
CA MET A 52 2.21 -12.61 0.07
C MET A 52 3.47 -12.90 0.93
N GLY A 53 4.56 -13.33 0.28
CA GLY A 53 5.79 -13.77 0.92
C GLY A 53 6.82 -12.64 1.09
N LYS A 54 8.10 -13.00 1.05
CA LYS A 54 9.21 -12.04 1.06
C LYS A 54 9.30 -11.31 -0.29
N SER A 55 10.04 -10.20 -0.30
CA SER A 55 10.41 -9.57 -1.57
C SER A 55 11.27 -10.51 -2.41
N ILE A 56 11.12 -10.41 -3.72
CA ILE A 56 11.79 -11.27 -4.69
C ILE A 56 12.67 -10.44 -5.63
N CYS A 57 13.71 -11.06 -6.15
CA CYS A 57 14.62 -10.45 -7.12
C CYS A 57 14.15 -10.69 -8.56
N SER A 58 14.83 -10.11 -9.56
CA SER A 58 14.42 -10.28 -10.97
C SER A 58 14.52 -11.73 -11.47
N TYR A 59 15.42 -12.53 -10.92
CA TYR A 59 15.59 -13.93 -11.32
C TYR A 59 14.47 -14.82 -10.76
N CYS A 60 13.99 -14.54 -9.55
CA CYS A 60 12.88 -15.27 -8.92
C CYS A 60 11.54 -15.09 -9.66
N LEU A 61 11.39 -14.06 -10.51
CA LEU A 61 10.14 -13.79 -11.24
C LEU A 61 9.69 -14.97 -12.10
N ILE A 62 10.61 -15.84 -12.53
CA ILE A 62 10.27 -17.05 -13.30
C ILE A 62 9.35 -18.01 -12.56
N HIS A 63 9.33 -17.97 -11.22
CA HIS A 63 8.46 -18.78 -10.37
C HIS A 63 7.09 -18.14 -10.12
N HIS A 64 6.84 -16.97 -10.72
CA HIS A 64 5.64 -16.15 -10.48
C HIS A 64 5.01 -15.65 -11.80
N ARG A 65 5.16 -16.40 -12.90
CA ARG A 65 4.77 -15.96 -14.26
C ARG A 65 3.31 -15.53 -14.39
N GLU A 66 2.42 -16.16 -13.63
CA GLU A 66 0.97 -15.91 -13.67
C GLU A 66 0.47 -15.15 -12.43
N HIS A 67 1.39 -14.67 -11.58
CA HIS A 67 1.02 -13.95 -10.37
C HIS A 67 1.01 -12.44 -10.62
N ARG A 68 0.22 -11.74 -9.80
CA ARG A 68 0.21 -10.28 -9.71
C ARG A 68 1.45 -9.82 -8.95
N ILE A 69 2.29 -9.06 -9.63
CA ILE A 69 3.57 -8.58 -9.10
C ILE A 69 3.62 -7.06 -9.20
N VAL A 70 4.12 -6.44 -8.15
CA VAL A 70 4.42 -5.01 -8.13
C VAL A 70 5.91 -4.75 -7.97
N GLN A 71 6.39 -3.67 -8.55
CA GLN A 71 7.79 -3.27 -8.44
C GLN A 71 7.96 -2.12 -7.44
N ILE A 72 8.74 -2.37 -6.39
CA ILE A 72 9.11 -1.36 -5.40
C ILE A 72 10.34 -0.59 -5.88
N ARG A 73 10.31 0.72 -5.65
CA ARG A 73 11.35 1.69 -6.00
C ARG A 73 11.77 2.47 -4.75
N ARG A 74 12.92 3.15 -4.81
CA ARG A 74 13.37 4.07 -3.75
C ARG A 74 13.30 5.52 -4.21
N SER A 75 12.74 6.36 -3.35
CA SER A 75 12.82 7.82 -3.45
C SER A 75 13.21 8.39 -2.09
N ASN A 76 14.34 9.09 -2.02
CA ASN A 76 14.90 9.63 -0.76
C ASN A 76 14.93 8.57 0.36
N TYR A 77 15.49 7.39 0.09
CA TYR A 77 15.59 6.26 1.02
C TYR A 77 14.26 5.63 1.47
N HIS A 78 13.13 6.03 0.89
CA HIS A 78 11.83 5.46 1.21
C HIS A 78 11.28 4.63 0.06
N ASN A 79 10.56 3.56 0.41
CA ASN A 79 9.92 2.67 -0.55
C ASN A 79 8.69 3.34 -1.16
N VAL A 80 8.63 3.32 -2.48
CA VAL A 80 7.55 3.89 -3.30
C VAL A 80 7.12 2.90 -4.36
N ILE A 81 5.90 3.08 -4.84
CA ILE A 81 5.33 2.34 -5.96
C ILE A 81 4.72 3.33 -6.94
N ARG A 82 4.76 3.01 -8.23
CA ARG A 82 4.13 3.85 -9.25
C ARG A 82 2.62 3.75 -9.14
N VAL A 83 1.94 4.88 -9.31
CA VAL A 83 0.47 4.98 -9.29
C VAL A 83 -0.15 4.00 -10.27
N ASN A 84 0.39 3.93 -11.50
CA ASN A 84 -0.12 3.04 -12.55
C ASN A 84 0.02 1.54 -12.26
N GLU A 85 0.90 1.14 -11.35
CA GLU A 85 1.03 -0.26 -10.91
C GLU A 85 0.04 -0.54 -9.78
N VAL A 86 0.07 0.25 -8.71
CA VAL A 86 -0.70 -0.04 -7.49
C VAL A 86 -2.20 0.18 -7.64
N GLN A 87 -2.63 1.13 -8.48
CA GLN A 87 -4.05 1.45 -8.66
C GLN A 87 -4.85 0.30 -9.28
N LYS A 88 -4.16 -0.66 -9.92
CA LYS A 88 -4.78 -1.88 -10.48
C LYS A 88 -5.23 -2.87 -9.41
N HIS A 89 -4.74 -2.70 -8.18
CA HIS A 89 -4.88 -3.69 -7.12
C HIS A 89 -5.57 -3.13 -5.88
N VAL A 90 -5.47 -1.82 -5.63
CA VAL A 90 -6.10 -1.17 -4.47
C VAL A 90 -6.53 0.25 -4.80
N ASP A 91 -7.63 0.69 -4.19
CA ASP A 91 -8.04 2.07 -4.22
C ASP A 91 -7.00 2.95 -3.52
N ILE A 92 -6.41 3.88 -4.27
CA ILE A 92 -5.44 4.85 -3.78
C ILE A 92 -6.03 6.24 -3.59
N SER A 93 -7.35 6.40 -3.76
CA SER A 93 -8.03 7.67 -3.52
C SER A 93 -7.71 8.22 -2.12
N GLY A 94 -7.53 9.54 -2.03
CA GLY A 94 -7.17 10.23 -0.80
C GLY A 94 -5.74 10.00 -0.32
N VAL A 95 -4.93 9.14 -0.96
CA VAL A 95 -3.49 9.03 -0.72
C VAL A 95 -2.78 10.08 -1.56
N GLN A 96 -1.81 10.78 -0.99
CA GLN A 96 -1.06 11.79 -1.70
C GLN A 96 -0.14 11.19 -2.77
N HIS A 97 -0.30 11.65 -4.01
CA HIS A 97 0.56 11.33 -5.13
C HIS A 97 1.70 12.35 -5.23
N TYR A 98 2.85 11.90 -5.73
CA TYR A 98 3.99 12.74 -6.04
C TYR A 98 4.43 12.48 -7.46
N VAL A 99 4.70 13.55 -8.21
CA VAL A 99 5.35 13.46 -9.52
C VAL A 99 6.86 13.60 -9.30
N ILE A 100 7.62 12.54 -9.57
CA ILE A 100 9.09 12.53 -9.46
C ILE A 100 9.66 11.96 -10.75
N ASN A 101 10.58 12.70 -11.38
CA ASN A 101 11.20 12.31 -12.67
C ASN A 101 10.13 11.92 -13.71
N ASN A 102 9.09 12.76 -13.83
CA ASN A 102 7.96 12.56 -14.74
C ASN A 102 7.16 11.25 -14.52
N ALA A 103 7.23 10.65 -13.33
CA ALA A 103 6.44 9.50 -12.93
C ALA A 103 5.62 9.80 -11.68
N GLU A 104 4.34 9.42 -11.69
CA GLU A 104 3.50 9.47 -10.51
C GLU A 104 3.76 8.29 -9.59
N ILE A 105 4.01 8.59 -8.31
CA ILE A 105 4.31 7.61 -7.27
C ILE A 105 3.50 7.87 -5.99
N VAL A 106 3.35 6.82 -5.19
CA VAL A 106 2.89 6.90 -3.81
C VAL A 106 3.90 6.26 -2.86
N PHE A 107 3.98 6.78 -1.64
CA PHE A 107 4.81 6.19 -0.60
C PHE A 107 4.11 4.99 0.04
N LEU A 108 4.86 3.92 0.28
CA LEU A 108 4.34 2.76 1.02
C LEU A 108 4.10 3.14 2.47
N ASN A 109 5.13 3.64 3.15
CA ASN A 109 5.12 3.91 4.58
C ASN A 109 5.17 5.41 4.90
N GLU A 110 4.71 5.75 6.12
CA GLU A 110 4.84 7.10 6.66
C GLU A 110 6.33 7.48 6.78
N ARG A 111 6.58 8.79 6.76
CA ARG A 111 7.94 9.33 6.75
C ARG A 111 8.12 10.32 7.91
N PRO A 112 9.34 10.50 8.44
CA PRO A 112 9.61 11.52 9.45
C PRO A 112 9.22 12.93 8.96
N GLN A 113 8.59 13.72 9.82
CA GLN A 113 8.31 15.14 9.60
C GLN A 113 9.49 15.96 10.09
N LEU A 114 10.13 16.76 9.22
CA LEU A 114 11.33 17.52 9.60
C LEU A 114 11.00 18.81 10.38
N ARG A 115 9.83 19.45 10.20
CA ARG A 115 9.39 20.65 10.95
C ARG A 115 7.86 20.82 10.92
N HIS A 116 7.25 21.18 12.04
CA HIS A 116 5.87 21.66 12.10
C HIS A 116 5.84 23.13 11.64
N GLY A 117 5.46 23.38 10.38
CA GLY A 117 5.19 24.75 9.92
C GLY A 117 3.94 25.29 10.60
N LYS A 118 4.01 26.46 11.24
CA LYS A 118 2.83 27.16 11.75
C LYS A 118 1.92 27.54 10.57
N ARG A 119 0.63 27.14 10.63
CA ARG A 119 -0.44 27.23 9.61
C ARG A 119 -0.47 26.13 8.55
N VAL A 120 -0.56 24.87 8.98
CA VAL A 120 -0.99 23.79 8.08
C VAL A 120 -2.37 23.32 8.52
N THR A 121 -3.37 23.47 7.66
CA THR A 121 -4.73 22.96 7.91
C THR A 121 -4.95 21.57 7.31
N ASN A 122 -4.19 21.18 6.28
CA ASN A 122 -4.29 19.84 5.70
C ASN A 122 -3.16 18.91 6.15
N THR A 123 -3.47 18.03 7.09
CA THR A 123 -2.55 17.04 7.66
C THR A 123 -3.10 15.62 7.49
N CYS A 124 -2.19 14.66 7.41
CA CYS A 124 -2.51 13.24 7.36
C CYS A 124 -3.32 12.84 8.59
N GLU A 125 -4.46 12.18 8.37
CA GLU A 125 -5.37 11.77 9.45
C GLU A 125 -4.77 10.76 10.43
N ILE A 126 -3.63 10.15 10.11
CA ILE A 126 -2.98 9.13 10.94
C ILE A 126 -1.70 9.62 11.61
N CYS A 127 -0.79 10.25 10.85
CA CYS A 127 0.53 10.62 11.37
C CYS A 127 0.74 12.13 11.48
N GLY A 128 -0.28 12.95 11.19
CA GLY A 128 -0.20 14.41 11.27
C GLY A 128 0.67 15.06 10.19
N ARG A 129 1.23 14.28 9.25
CA ARG A 129 2.09 14.82 8.18
C ARG A 129 1.33 15.82 7.31
N THR A 130 1.82 17.04 7.17
CA THR A 130 1.37 18.03 6.17
C THR A 130 1.22 17.40 4.78
N LEU A 131 0.07 17.62 4.17
CA LEU A 131 -0.27 17.14 2.84
C LEU A 131 -0.31 18.29 1.84
N LEU A 132 -0.11 17.95 0.56
CA LEU A 132 -0.36 18.88 -0.54
C LEU A 132 -1.83 18.76 -0.98
N GLY A 133 -2.46 19.85 -1.41
CA GLY A 133 -3.83 19.79 -1.95
C GLY A 133 -4.85 19.29 -0.93
N SER A 134 -5.81 18.46 -1.37
CA SER A 134 -6.94 17.94 -0.59
C SER A 134 -6.84 16.44 -0.27
N PHE A 135 -5.62 15.90 -0.19
CA PHE A 135 -5.42 14.49 0.21
C PHE A 135 -5.73 14.29 1.70
N ARG A 136 -5.96 13.03 2.10
CA ARG A 136 -6.28 12.61 3.48
C ARG A 136 -5.15 11.81 4.14
N PHE A 137 -4.33 11.13 3.33
CA PHE A 137 -3.26 10.25 3.79
C PHE A 137 -1.95 10.55 3.07
N CYS A 138 -0.82 10.45 3.77
CA CYS A 138 0.49 10.69 3.17
C CYS A 138 1.13 9.45 2.52
N SER A 139 0.61 8.26 2.81
CA SER A 139 1.13 6.97 2.39
C SER A 139 0.02 5.90 2.36
N LEU A 140 0.29 4.79 1.69
CA LEU A 140 -0.58 3.61 1.69
C LEU A 140 -0.76 3.04 3.10
N SER A 141 0.30 3.01 3.91
CA SER A 141 0.24 2.54 5.29
C SER A 141 -0.68 3.37 6.17
N CYS A 142 -0.69 4.70 6.01
CA CYS A 142 -1.62 5.56 6.74
C CYS A 142 -3.07 5.27 6.34
N LYS A 143 -3.35 5.10 5.04
CA LYS A 143 -4.70 4.71 4.61
C LYS A 143 -5.10 3.34 5.18
N ALA A 144 -4.20 2.35 5.11
CA ALA A 144 -4.44 1.01 5.64
C ALA A 144 -4.73 1.01 7.15
N LYS A 145 -3.91 1.73 7.95
CA LYS A 145 -4.13 1.91 9.39
C LYS A 145 -5.50 2.52 9.70
N LYS A 146 -5.93 3.52 8.93
CA LYS A 146 -7.26 4.13 9.07
C LYS A 146 -8.38 3.12 8.81
N MET A 147 -8.25 2.34 7.74
CA MET A 147 -9.24 1.32 7.36
C MET A 147 -9.36 0.23 8.43
N MET A 148 -8.24 -0.27 8.96
CA MET A 148 -8.22 -1.27 10.03
C MET A 148 -8.96 -0.79 11.29
N HIS A 149 -8.71 0.45 11.72
CA HIS A 149 -9.41 1.05 12.88
C HIS A 149 -10.93 1.18 12.67
N VAL A 150 -11.37 1.45 11.43
CA VAL A 150 -12.80 1.52 11.09
C VAL A 150 -13.44 0.14 11.17
N VAL A 151 -12.74 -0.89 10.68
CA VAL A 151 -13.21 -2.28 10.75
C VAL A 151 -13.31 -2.74 12.20
N GLU A 152 -12.28 -2.51 13.02
CA GLU A 152 -12.28 -2.86 14.45
C GLU A 152 -13.47 -2.23 15.19
N LYS A 153 -13.70 -0.92 15.00
CA LYS A 153 -14.85 -0.22 15.59
C LYS A 153 -16.21 -0.74 15.10
N ALA A 154 -16.31 -1.10 13.82
CA ALA A 154 -17.53 -1.68 13.27
C ALA A 154 -17.80 -3.05 13.90
N MET A 155 -16.77 -3.89 14.05
CA MET A 155 -16.87 -5.20 14.70
C MET A 155 -17.29 -5.07 16.18
N GLU A 156 -16.69 -4.14 16.92
CA GLU A 156 -17.11 -3.83 18.30
C GLU A 156 -18.58 -3.37 18.39
N SER A 157 -19.03 -2.60 17.40
CA SER A 157 -20.42 -2.10 17.36
C SER A 157 -21.41 -3.24 17.08
N VAL A 158 -21.06 -4.16 16.18
CA VAL A 158 -21.86 -5.35 15.89
C VAL A 158 -21.96 -6.26 17.13
N GLU A 159 -20.86 -6.44 17.86
CA GLU A 159 -20.85 -7.26 19.08
C GLU A 159 -21.69 -6.62 20.21
N LYS A 160 -21.65 -5.29 20.35
CA LYS A 160 -22.49 -4.59 21.33
C LYS A 160 -23.98 -4.72 20.98
N LEU A 161 -24.32 -4.63 19.70
CA LEU A 161 -25.70 -4.82 19.24
C LEU A 161 -26.19 -6.25 19.48
N SER A 162 -25.36 -7.27 19.19
CA SER A 162 -25.75 -8.66 19.43
C SER A 162 -26.00 -8.94 20.91
N LYS A 163 -25.17 -8.40 21.82
CA LYS A 163 -25.36 -8.51 23.27
C LYS A 163 -26.58 -7.77 23.79
N ALA A 164 -26.98 -6.66 23.16
CA ALA A 164 -28.17 -5.90 23.55
C ALA A 164 -29.50 -6.54 23.10
N MET A 165 -29.42 -7.49 22.15
CA MET A 165 -30.58 -8.23 21.63
C MET A 165 -30.78 -9.59 22.32
N MET A 166 -29.86 -9.99 23.20
CA MET A 166 -29.97 -11.17 24.08
C MET A 166 -30.42 -10.74 25.48
#